data_AF-A0A5X0GNV5-F1
#
_entry.id   AF-A0A5X0GNV5-F1
#
_cell.length_a   1.000
_cell.length_b   1.000
_cell.length_c   1.000
_cell.angle_alpha   90.00
_cell.angle_beta   90.00
_cell.angle_gamma   90.00
#
_symmetry.space_group_name_H-M   'P 1'
#
loop_
_entity.id
_entity.type
_entity.pdbx_description
1 polymer ?
#
loop_
_entity_poly.entity_id
_entity_poly.type
_entity_poly.pdbx_seq_one_letter_code
_entity_poly.pdbx_strand_id
1 'polypeptide(L)'
;MDTLNNLSFIDLILGRDYAEIKGLKGATSFLSDLPDTYSIDAQNLKNECEKIHKESGKTEFSLRYNSRIYRITVLSSVFDGVSFVIRQTPEHIVDFSEISFSTDLRRSIELKGATGLCLIAGEMGCGKTTTAASVLKR
;
A
#
# COMPACT_ATOMS: atom_id res chain seq x y z
N MET A 1 -20.97 5.84 -9.01
CA MET A 1 -20.13 4.63 -9.15
C MET A 1 -19.23 4.60 -7.93
N ASP A 2 -19.18 3.47 -7.24
CA ASP A 2 -18.35 3.33 -6.04
C ASP A 2 -16.89 3.14 -6.43
N THR A 3 -15.99 3.77 -5.68
CA THR A 3 -14.56 3.83 -6.01
C THR A 3 -13.73 3.12 -4.95
N LEU A 4 -12.70 2.39 -5.39
CA LEU A 4 -11.78 1.61 -4.55
C LEU A 4 -11.04 2.48 -3.53
N ASN A 5 -10.83 3.77 -3.83
CA ASN A 5 -10.16 4.69 -2.91
C ASN A 5 -10.96 5.01 -1.62
N ASN A 6 -12.26 4.69 -1.60
CA ASN A 6 -13.13 4.83 -0.43
C ASN A 6 -13.06 3.61 0.50
N LEU A 7 -12.47 2.50 0.03
CA LEU A 7 -12.25 1.31 0.84
C LEU A 7 -10.95 1.44 1.65
N SER A 8 -10.96 0.82 2.82
CA SER A 8 -9.77 0.63 3.65
C SER A 8 -9.40 -0.85 3.64
N PHE A 9 -8.36 -1.18 2.89
CA PHE A 9 -7.83 -2.54 2.73
C PHE A 9 -6.31 -2.55 2.73
N ILE A 10 -5.71 -3.73 2.85
CA ILE A 10 -4.26 -3.91 2.82
C ILE A 10 -3.81 -4.19 1.38
N ASP A 11 -4.32 -5.28 0.81
CA ASP A 11 -3.99 -5.73 -0.54
C ASP A 11 -5.28 -5.99 -1.34
N LEU A 12 -5.29 -5.57 -2.61
CA LEU A 12 -6.28 -5.97 -3.62
C LEU A 12 -5.57 -6.86 -4.64
N ILE A 13 -6.10 -8.06 -4.90
CA ILE A 13 -5.51 -9.05 -5.78
C ILE A 13 -6.41 -9.19 -7.00
N LEU A 14 -5.89 -8.83 -8.17
CA LEU A 14 -6.63 -8.88 -9.43
C LEU A 14 -6.02 -9.94 -10.35
N GLY A 15 -6.73 -11.05 -10.50
CA GLY A 15 -6.38 -12.14 -11.40
C GLY A 15 -7.06 -12.02 -12.75
N ARG A 16 -7.04 -13.11 -13.54
CA ARG A 16 -7.70 -13.18 -14.85
C ARG A 16 -9.22 -13.07 -14.70
N ASP A 17 -9.77 -13.84 -13.78
CA ASP A 17 -11.19 -14.14 -13.58
C ASP A 17 -11.62 -13.99 -12.10
N TYR A 18 -10.74 -13.48 -11.25
CA TYR A 18 -11.01 -13.25 -9.83
C TYR A 18 -10.51 -11.88 -9.37
N ALA A 19 -11.18 -11.35 -8.35
CA ALA A 19 -10.77 -10.15 -7.63
C ALA A 19 -10.99 -10.37 -6.13
N GLU A 20 -9.91 -10.38 -5.37
CA GLU A 20 -9.94 -10.62 -3.93
C GLU A 20 -9.39 -9.42 -3.17
N ILE A 21 -9.92 -9.18 -1.98
CA ILE A 21 -9.52 -8.09 -1.10
C ILE A 21 -9.07 -8.65 0.25
N LYS A 22 -7.91 -8.18 0.70
CA LYS A 22 -7.27 -8.60 1.95
C LYS A 22 -7.29 -7.48 2.97
N GLY A 23 -7.70 -7.80 4.19
CA GLY A 23 -7.74 -6.86 5.31
C GLY A 23 -8.75 -5.73 5.11
N LEU A 24 -9.86 -6.01 4.41
CA LEU A 24 -10.96 -5.06 4.25
C LEU A 24 -11.57 -4.73 5.62
N LYS A 25 -11.58 -3.45 5.98
CA LYS A 25 -12.15 -2.97 7.25
C LYS A 25 -13.65 -3.30 7.32
N GLY A 26 -14.05 -4.09 8.31
CA GLY A 26 -15.44 -4.50 8.52
C GLY A 26 -15.82 -5.85 7.88
N ALA A 27 -14.91 -6.50 7.16
CA ALA A 27 -15.11 -7.86 6.66
C ALA A 27 -14.96 -8.91 7.78
N THR A 28 -15.69 -10.02 7.66
CA THR A 28 -15.62 -11.16 8.58
C THR A 28 -14.40 -12.04 8.37
N SER A 29 -13.86 -12.06 7.15
CA SER A 29 -12.65 -12.79 6.77
C SER A 29 -11.51 -11.84 6.44
N PHE A 30 -10.28 -12.28 6.68
CA PHE A 30 -9.07 -11.54 6.31
C PHE A 30 -8.84 -11.51 4.79
N LEU A 31 -9.39 -12.48 4.06
CA LEU A 31 -9.40 -12.54 2.60
C LEU A 31 -10.84 -12.84 2.15
N SER A 32 -11.37 -12.02 1.25
CA SER A 32 -12.73 -12.19 0.71
C SER A 32 -12.78 -11.73 -0.75
N ASP A 33 -13.82 -12.14 -1.48
CA ASP A 33 -14.10 -11.61 -2.81
C ASP A 33 -14.34 -10.09 -2.74
N LEU A 34 -13.97 -9.38 -3.81
CA LEU A 34 -14.29 -7.98 -3.99
C LEU A 34 -15.81 -7.85 -4.24
N PRO A 35 -16.54 -6.98 -3.51
CA PRO A 35 -17.95 -6.76 -3.77
C PRO A 35 -18.20 -6.22 -5.19
N ASP A 36 -19.25 -6.74 -5.85
CA ASP A 36 -19.57 -6.43 -7.26
C ASP A 36 -19.71 -4.94 -7.57
N THR A 37 -20.10 -4.14 -6.58
CA THR A 37 -20.22 -2.68 -6.69
C THR A 37 -18.92 -2.00 -7.11
N TYR A 38 -17.76 -2.62 -6.84
CA TYR A 38 -16.43 -2.08 -7.16
C TYR A 38 -15.80 -2.70 -8.41
N SER A 39 -16.43 -3.69 -9.06
CA SER A 39 -15.85 -4.46 -10.16
C SER A 39 -15.44 -3.60 -11.36
N ILE A 40 -16.21 -2.54 -11.66
CA ILE A 40 -15.90 -1.61 -12.76
C ILE A 40 -14.62 -0.82 -12.44
N ASP A 41 -14.48 -0.29 -11.23
CA ASP A 41 -13.30 0.49 -10.83
C ASP A 41 -12.06 -0.41 -10.70
N ALA A 42 -12.22 -1.64 -10.23
CA ALA A 42 -11.16 -2.64 -10.22
C ALA A 42 -10.69 -3.02 -11.63
N GLN A 43 -11.61 -3.18 -12.58
CA GLN A 43 -11.22 -3.46 -13.97
C GLN A 43 -10.49 -2.28 -14.61
N ASN A 44 -10.92 -1.04 -14.34
CA ASN A 44 -10.20 0.15 -14.81
C ASN A 44 -8.79 0.23 -14.24
N LEU A 45 -8.62 -0.01 -12.93
CA LEU A 45 -7.31 -0.05 -12.29
C LEU A 45 -6.43 -1.17 -12.87
N LYS A 46 -7.00 -2.36 -13.11
CA LYS A 46 -6.30 -3.48 -13.75
C LYS A 46 -5.78 -3.11 -15.14
N ASN A 47 -6.61 -2.45 -15.96
CA ASN A 47 -6.21 -2.01 -17.30
C ASN A 47 -5.00 -1.05 -17.26
N GLU A 48 -4.95 -0.13 -16.29
CA GLU A 48 -3.81 0.76 -16.10
C GLU A 48 -2.54 -0.01 -15.68
N CYS A 49 -2.69 -1.01 -14.79
CA CYS A 49 -1.58 -1.89 -14.41
C CYS A 49 -1.06 -2.70 -15.61
N GLU A 50 -1.94 -3.28 -16.42
CA GLU A 50 -1.60 -4.04 -17.63
C GLU A 50 -0.87 -3.17 -18.64
N LYS A 51 -1.35 -1.94 -18.86
CA LYS A 51 -0.71 -0.98 -19.76
C LYS A 51 0.73 -0.69 -19.33
N ILE A 52 0.94 -0.32 -18.06
CA ILE A 52 2.28 -0.01 -17.54
C ILE A 52 3.19 -1.24 -17.62
N HIS A 53 2.68 -2.42 -17.24
CA HIS A 53 3.45 -3.66 -17.31
C HIS A 53 3.87 -3.98 -18.75
N LYS A 54 2.94 -3.87 -19.71
CA LYS A 54 3.20 -4.14 -21.13
C LYS A 54 4.17 -3.15 -21.76
N GLU A 55 4.07 -1.86 -21.41
CA GLU A 55 4.92 -0.80 -21.95
C GLU A 55 6.34 -0.81 -21.36
N SER A 56 6.46 -1.12 -20.06
CA SER A 56 7.74 -0.99 -19.34
C SER A 56 8.44 -2.31 -19.01
N GLY A 57 7.73 -3.43 -19.05
CA GLY A 57 8.22 -4.74 -18.58
C GLY A 57 8.42 -4.83 -17.07
N LYS A 58 8.06 -3.78 -16.30
CA LYS A 58 8.28 -3.75 -14.85
C LYS A 58 7.35 -4.71 -14.12
N THR A 59 7.89 -5.41 -13.13
CA THR A 59 7.15 -6.30 -12.24
C THR A 59 6.84 -5.66 -10.88
N GLU A 60 7.44 -4.52 -10.57
CA GLU A 60 7.07 -3.68 -9.43
C GLU A 60 7.07 -2.21 -9.82
N PHE A 61 6.01 -1.49 -9.46
CA PHE A 61 5.87 -0.05 -9.72
C PHE A 61 4.84 0.62 -8.82
N SER A 62 4.89 1.94 -8.74
CA SER A 62 3.85 2.74 -8.10
C SER A 62 2.90 3.29 -9.14
N LEU A 63 1.59 3.22 -8.86
CA LEU A 63 0.54 3.76 -9.72
C LEU A 63 -0.31 4.75 -8.92
N ARG A 64 -0.39 5.99 -9.41
CA ARG A 64 -1.39 6.94 -8.91
C ARG A 64 -2.70 6.67 -9.64
N TYR A 65 -3.74 6.32 -8.89
CA TYR A 65 -5.08 6.07 -9.42
C TYR A 65 -6.10 6.74 -8.51
N ASN A 66 -6.98 7.55 -9.09
CA ASN A 66 -7.78 8.55 -8.37
C ASN A 66 -6.90 9.45 -7.48
N SER A 67 -7.20 9.54 -6.18
CA SER A 67 -6.47 10.36 -5.20
C SER A 67 -5.39 9.58 -4.43
N ARG A 68 -5.17 8.29 -4.71
CA ARG A 68 -4.25 7.44 -3.95
C ARG A 68 -3.08 6.95 -4.79
N ILE A 69 -1.96 6.67 -4.11
CA ILE A 69 -0.82 5.96 -4.68
C ILE A 69 -0.89 4.52 -4.21
N TYR A 70 -0.87 3.60 -5.15
CA TYR A 70 -0.81 2.17 -4.91
C TYR A 70 0.57 1.65 -5.27
N ARG A 71 1.04 0.66 -4.50
CA ARG A 71 2.24 -0.11 -4.85
C ARG A 71 1.78 -1.40 -5.51
N ILE A 72 2.19 -1.58 -6.76
CA ILE A 72 1.80 -2.70 -7.62
C ILE A 72 2.94 -3.71 -7.65
N THR A 73 2.62 -4.96 -7.41
CA THR A 73 3.49 -6.11 -7.69
C THR A 73 2.79 -6.99 -8.72
N VAL A 74 3.48 -7.30 -9.81
CA VAL A 74 3.00 -8.16 -10.88
C VAL A 74 3.44 -9.59 -10.59
N LEU A 75 2.48 -10.51 -10.59
CA LEU A 75 2.72 -11.94 -10.45
C LEU A 75 2.42 -12.61 -11.79
N SER A 76 3.45 -13.10 -12.46
CA SER A 76 3.33 -13.85 -13.71
C SER A 76 3.52 -15.34 -13.44
N SER A 77 2.46 -16.12 -13.65
CA SER A 77 2.47 -17.59 -13.62
C SER A 77 2.31 -18.13 -15.04
N VAL A 78 3.04 -19.19 -15.38
CA VAL A 78 2.91 -19.87 -16.69
C VAL A 78 1.51 -20.44 -16.87
N PHE A 79 0.84 -20.83 -15.78
CA PHE A 79 -0.48 -21.46 -15.80
C PHE A 79 -1.61 -20.43 -15.65
N ASP A 80 -1.44 -19.45 -14.75
CA ASP A 80 -2.52 -18.53 -14.37
C ASP A 80 -2.46 -17.19 -15.12
N GLY A 81 -1.38 -16.94 -15.86
CA GLY A 81 -1.13 -15.68 -16.56
C GLY A 81 -0.67 -14.58 -15.61
N VAL A 82 -1.03 -13.33 -15.93
CA VAL A 82 -0.62 -12.15 -15.15
C VAL A 82 -1.71 -11.79 -14.15
N SER A 83 -1.29 -11.60 -12.90
CA SER A 83 -2.11 -11.06 -11.82
C SER A 83 -1.39 -9.90 -11.12
N PHE A 84 -2.15 -9.06 -10.44
CA PHE A 84 -1.64 -7.86 -9.79
C PHE A 84 -1.99 -7.89 -8.31
N VAL A 85 -0.97 -7.72 -7.46
CA VAL A 85 -1.15 -7.42 -6.04
C VAL A 85 -0.98 -5.91 -5.86
N ILE A 86 -2.06 -5.26 -5.46
CA ILE A 86 -2.20 -3.82 -5.37
C ILE A 86 -2.28 -3.46 -3.89
N ARG A 87 -1.17 -2.98 -3.32
CA ARG A 87 -1.11 -2.57 -1.92
C ARG A 87 -1.50 -1.10 -1.77
N GLN A 88 -2.44 -0.83 -0.88
CA GLN A 88 -2.82 0.53 -0.52
C GLN A 88 -1.70 1.19 0.29
N THR A 89 -1.24 2.36 -0.14
CA THR A 89 -0.35 3.19 0.68
C THR A 89 -1.19 3.90 1.74
N PRO A 90 -0.70 4.07 2.99
CA PRO A 90 -1.39 4.88 3.99
C PRO A 90 -1.76 6.26 3.43
N GLU A 91 -2.99 6.70 3.71
CA GLU A 91 -3.53 7.98 3.19
C GLU A 91 -2.79 9.19 3.73
N HIS A 92 -2.34 9.08 4.97
CA HIS A 92 -1.65 10.12 5.69
C HIS A 92 -0.43 9.55 6.38
N ILE A 93 0.64 10.34 6.42
CA ILE A 93 1.79 10.09 7.27
C ILE A 93 1.36 10.44 8.69
N VAL A 94 1.42 9.44 9.59
CA VAL A 94 1.19 9.59 11.03
C VAL A 94 2.06 10.72 11.56
N ASP A 95 1.53 11.60 12.41
CA ASP A 95 2.35 12.67 12.95
C ASP A 95 3.37 12.13 13.93
N PHE A 96 4.56 12.76 13.95
CA PHE A 96 5.65 12.30 14.82
C PHE A 96 5.25 12.27 16.30
N SER A 97 4.30 13.13 16.70
CA SER A 97 3.73 13.15 18.05
C SER A 97 2.90 11.93 18.43
N GLU A 98 2.37 11.21 17.45
CA GLU A 98 1.54 10.03 17.69
C GLU A 98 2.38 8.75 17.78
N ILE A 99 3.68 8.84 17.45
CA ILE A 99 4.61 7.72 17.64
C ILE A 99 5.04 7.68 19.11
N SER A 100 4.85 6.51 19.71
CA SER A 100 5.19 6.25 21.11
C SER A 100 6.71 6.06 21.29
N PHE A 101 7.47 7.13 21.15
CA PHE A 101 8.87 7.21 21.57
C PHE A 101 8.99 7.75 22.98
N SER A 102 9.99 7.26 23.72
CA SER A 102 10.37 7.89 25.00
C SER A 102 10.82 9.32 24.74
N THR A 103 10.63 10.20 25.72
CA THR A 103 10.98 11.62 25.61
C THR A 103 12.44 11.83 25.21
N ASP A 104 13.36 11.04 25.74
CA ASP A 104 14.79 11.14 25.43
C ASP A 104 15.11 10.74 23.99
N LEU A 105 14.50 9.65 23.48
CA LEU A 105 14.66 9.23 22.09
C LEU A 105 14.06 10.25 21.14
N ARG A 106 12.92 10.83 21.52
CA ARG A 106 12.28 11.87 20.71
C ARG A 106 13.15 13.12 20.61
N ARG A 107 13.72 13.55 21.74
CA ARG A 107 14.62 14.71 21.81
C ARG A 107 15.91 14.49 21.02
N SER A 108 16.46 13.27 21.01
CA SER A 108 17.68 12.97 20.24
C SER A 108 17.44 13.05 18.73
N ILE A 109 16.23 12.68 18.28
CA ILE A 109 15.79 12.86 16.90
C ILE A 109 15.57 14.35 16.60
N GLU A 110 14.78 15.07 17.41
CA GLU A 110 14.39 16.48 17.20
C GLU A 110 15.53 17.50 17.37
N LEU A 111 16.70 17.07 17.87
CA LEU A 111 17.83 17.95 18.11
C LEU A 111 18.27 18.66 16.81
N LYS A 112 18.28 20.00 16.82
CA LYS A 112 18.74 20.80 15.68
C LYS A 112 20.19 20.46 15.36
N GLY A 113 20.46 20.11 14.09
CA GLY A 113 21.80 19.73 13.63
C GLY A 113 22.21 18.30 13.97
N ALA A 114 21.29 17.45 14.45
CA ALA A 114 21.57 16.02 14.59
C ALA A 114 22.00 15.42 13.25
N THR A 115 23.18 14.80 13.22
CA THR A 115 23.71 14.05 12.09
C THR A 115 24.06 12.65 12.56
N GLY A 116 23.91 11.66 11.68
CA GLY A 116 24.15 10.26 12.01
C GLY A 116 23.20 9.32 11.29
N LEU A 117 23.27 8.03 11.63
CA LEU A 117 22.41 6.98 11.08
C LEU A 117 21.29 6.65 12.08
N CYS A 118 20.04 6.73 11.63
CA CYS A 118 18.89 6.23 12.36
C CYS A 118 18.36 4.97 11.66
N LEU A 119 18.41 3.82 12.34
CA LEU A 119 17.91 2.55 11.83
C LEU A 119 16.60 2.19 12.52
N ILE A 120 15.52 2.09 11.74
CA ILE A 120 14.22 1.60 12.21
C ILE A 120 14.07 0.15 11.74
N ALA A 121 14.20 -0.79 12.66
CA ALA A 121 14.18 -2.23 12.40
C ALA A 121 13.03 -2.93 13.13
N GLY A 122 12.66 -4.12 12.64
CA GLY A 122 11.53 -4.90 13.15
C GLY A 122 10.93 -5.80 12.06
N GLU A 123 10.00 -6.66 12.43
CA GLU A 123 9.34 -7.60 11.51
C GLU A 123 8.45 -6.91 10.47
N MET A 124 8.06 -7.64 9.43
CA MET A 124 7.15 -7.15 8.39
C MET A 124 5.81 -6.75 9.02
N GLY A 125 5.29 -5.56 8.66
CA GLY A 125 4.02 -5.07 9.19
C GLY A 125 4.09 -4.31 10.52
N CYS A 126 5.23 -4.27 11.22
CA CYS A 126 5.37 -3.57 12.51
C CYS A 126 5.51 -2.04 12.42
N GLY A 127 5.10 -1.42 11.31
CA GLY A 127 5.08 0.04 11.19
C GLY A 127 6.41 0.74 10.88
N LYS A 128 7.47 0.02 10.49
CA LYS A 128 8.79 0.63 10.18
C LYS A 128 8.73 1.82 9.22
N THR A 129 8.08 1.62 8.06
CA THR A 129 7.94 2.65 7.03
C THR A 129 7.10 3.83 7.54
N THR A 130 6.07 3.56 8.33
CA THR A 130 5.24 4.58 8.97
C THR A 130 6.08 5.42 9.92
N THR A 131 6.83 4.78 10.82
CA THR A 131 7.72 5.47 11.77
C THR A 131 8.76 6.33 11.07
N ALA A 132 9.41 5.79 10.03
CA ALA A 132 10.40 6.52 9.25
C ALA A 132 9.79 7.75 8.56
N ALA A 133 8.61 7.59 7.95
CA ALA A 133 7.93 8.69 7.27
C ALA A 133 7.56 9.82 8.24
N SER A 134 7.08 9.49 9.45
CA SER A 134 6.77 10.48 10.48
C SER A 134 8.00 11.24 10.97
N VAL A 135 9.13 10.55 11.15
CA VAL A 135 10.42 11.19 11.54
C VAL A 135 10.90 12.15 10.45
N LEU A 136 10.72 11.81 9.18
CA LEU A 136 11.18 12.61 8.04
C LEU A 136 10.27 13.82 7.73
N LYS A 137 8.97 13.73 8.00
CA LYS A 137 7.98 14.81 7.76
C LYS A 137 8.14 16.02 8.70
N ARG A 138 8.87 15.85 9.81
CA ARG A 138 9.08 16.84 10.87
C ARG A 138 9.40 18.26 10.39
#